data_AF-A0A7T0BT57-F1
#
_entry.id   AF-A0A7T0BT57-F1
#
_cell.length_a   1.000
_cell.length_b   1.000
_cell.length_c   1.000
_cell.angle_alpha   90.00
_cell.angle_beta   90.00
_cell.angle_gamma   90.00
#
_symmetry.space_group_name_H-M   'P 1'
#
loop_
_entity.id
_entity.type
_entity.pdbx_description
1 polymer ?
#
loop_
_entity_poly.entity_id
_entity_poly.type
_entity_poly.pdbx_seq_one_letter_code
_entity_poly.pdbx_strand_id
1 'polypeptide(L)' 'MSDSKEKSATGRKFLGIQFDCCNVYRRIYVNKEGNAYEGRCPKCYRPVKVLIGPDGTSSRFFNAR' A
#
# COMPACT_ATOMS: atom_id res chain seq x y z
N MET A 1 -24.33 -9.47 -22.31
CA MET A 1 -22.98 -8.95 -21.99
C MET A 1 -23.04 -8.50 -20.53
N SER A 2 -22.75 -9.41 -19.60
CA SER A 2 -23.14 -9.27 -18.20
C SER A 2 -21.90 -9.21 -17.31
N ASP A 3 -21.68 -8.01 -16.76
CA ASP A 3 -21.02 -7.66 -15.49
C ASP A 3 -20.36 -8.81 -14.72
N SER A 4 -19.06 -9.02 -14.96
CA SER A 4 -18.21 -9.86 -14.10
C SER A 4 -17.90 -9.10 -12.81
N LYS A 5 -18.82 -9.17 -11.86
CA LYS A 5 -18.63 -8.69 -10.48
C LYS A 5 -17.67 -9.63 -9.76
N GLU A 6 -16.36 -9.40 -9.91
CA GLU A 6 -15.31 -10.15 -9.23
C GLU A 6 -15.43 -9.97 -7.70
N LYS A 7 -15.93 -11.04 -7.07
CA LYS A 7 -15.86 -11.26 -5.62
C LYS A 7 -14.40 -11.34 -5.20
N SER A 8 -13.79 -10.22 -4.85
CA SER A 8 -12.42 -10.23 -4.31
C SER A 8 -12.48 -10.52 -2.81
N ALA A 9 -11.96 -11.70 -2.45
CA ALA A 9 -11.77 -12.19 -1.10
C ALA A 9 -11.30 -11.07 -0.15
N THR A 10 -11.96 -10.97 1.00
CA THR A 10 -11.76 -10.03 2.11
C THR A 10 -10.42 -10.22 2.82
N GLY A 11 -9.31 -10.30 2.09
CA GLY A 11 -7.97 -10.10 2.62
C GLY A 11 -7.75 -8.60 2.85
N ARG A 12 -7.19 -8.22 4.00
CA ARG A 12 -6.84 -6.82 4.28
C ARG A 12 -5.99 -6.25 3.14
N LYS A 13 -6.45 -5.16 2.53
CA LYS A 13 -5.71 -4.46 1.46
C LYS A 13 -4.32 -4.07 1.99
N PHE A 14 -3.28 -4.52 1.29
CA PHE A 14 -1.90 -4.23 1.62
C PHE A 14 -1.19 -3.63 0.40
N LEU A 15 -0.21 -2.77 0.67
CA LEU A 15 0.77 -2.31 -0.31
C LEU A 15 2.14 -2.84 0.08
N GLY A 16 2.88 -3.36 -0.89
CA GLY A 16 4.29 -3.68 -0.74
C GLY A 16 5.13 -2.43 -0.96
N ILE A 17 5.90 -2.01 0.05
CA ILE A 17 6.86 -0.92 -0.07
C ILE A 17 8.27 -1.48 -0.01
N GLN A 18 9.05 -1.26 -1.06
CA GLN A 18 10.50 -1.38 -0.99
C GLN A 18 11.06 -0.08 -0.42
N PHE A 19 11.65 -0.15 0.77
CA PHE A 19 12.35 0.98 1.36
C PHE A 19 13.78 1.00 0.83
N ASP A 20 14.04 1.87 -0.14
CA ASP A 20 15.37 2.01 -0.76
C ASP A 20 16.40 2.54 0.27
N CYS A 21 15.96 3.28 1.30
CA CYS A 21 16.83 3.78 2.38
C CYS A 21 17.59 2.71 3.19
N CYS A 22 17.03 1.52 3.36
CA CYS A 22 17.67 0.41 4.06
C CYS A 22 17.64 -0.88 3.23
N ASN A 23 17.23 -0.78 1.96
CA ASN A 23 16.96 -1.86 1.03
C ASN A 23 16.08 -2.98 1.63
N VAL A 24 15.00 -2.62 2.32
CA VAL A 24 14.08 -3.56 2.99
C VAL A 24 12.71 -3.53 2.34
N TYR A 25 12.17 -4.71 2.06
CA TYR A 25 10.78 -4.86 1.68
C TYR A 25 9.87 -4.98 2.90
N ARG A 26 8.80 -4.20 2.96
CA ARG A 26 7.77 -4.34 4.00
C ARG A 26 6.38 -4.08 3.43
N ARG A 27 5.40 -4.85 3.91
CA ARG A 27 3.99 -4.62 3.63
C ARG A 27 3.42 -3.58 4.59
N ILE A 28 2.75 -2.57 4.04
CA ILE A 28 2.01 -1.57 4.78
C ILE A 28 0.52 -1.77 4.53
N TYR A 29 -0.31 -1.39 5.50
CA TYR A 29 -1.75 -1.58 5.44
C TYR A 29 -2.43 -0.23 5.37
N VAL A 30 -3.67 -0.26 4.89
CA VAL A 30 -4.52 0.93 4.92
C VAL A 30 -4.82 1.29 6.37
N ASN A 31 -4.86 2.59 6.65
CA ASN A 31 -5.29 3.10 7.94
C ASN A 31 -6.79 2.82 8.19
N LYS A 32 -7.25 3.10 9.41
CA LYS A 32 -8.66 2.89 9.79
C LYS A 32 -9.63 3.75 8.96
N GLU A 33 -9.18 4.91 8.51
CA GLU A 33 -9.99 5.85 7.71
C GLU A 33 -10.15 5.41 6.25
N GLY A 34 -9.31 4.49 5.76
CA GLY A 34 -9.37 4.04 4.39
C GLY A 34 -8.83 5.06 3.37
N ASN A 35 -8.19 6.15 3.81
CA ASN A 35 -7.73 7.24 2.94
C ASN A 35 -6.23 7.18 2.62
N ALA A 36 -5.45 6.39 3.36
CA ALA A 36 -4.02 6.28 3.15
C ALA A 36 -3.48 4.93 3.63
N TYR A 37 -2.46 4.44 2.96
CA TYR A 37 -1.59 3.39 3.48
C TYR A 37 -0.45 4.02 4.25
N GLU A 38 -0.32 3.62 5.51
CA GLU A 38 0.70 4.17 6.40
C GLU A 38 1.63 3.06 6.89
N GLY A 39 2.92 3.37 6.91
CA GLY A 39 3.92 2.46 7.42
C GLY A 39 5.23 3.16 7.72
N ARG A 40 6.21 2.37 8.16
CA ARG A 40 7.56 2.85 8.49
C ARG A 40 8.60 1.83 8.09
N CYS A 41 9.81 2.29 7.76
CA CYS A 41 10.94 1.39 7.62
C CYS A 41 11.25 0.72 8.98
N PRO A 42 11.41 -0.61 9.07
CA PRO A 42 11.73 -1.26 10.35
C PRO A 42 13.18 -1.04 10.82
N LYS A 43 14.05 -0.48 9.97
CA LYS A 43 15.46 -0.22 10.28
C LYS A 43 15.68 1.23 10.74
N CYS A 44 15.26 2.19 9.93
CA CYS A 44 15.49 3.62 10.19
C CYS A 44 14.22 4.37 10.64
N TYR A 45 13.08 3.68 10.79
CA TYR A 45 11.79 4.26 11.18
C TYR A 45 11.25 5.36 10.27
N ARG A 46 11.82 5.51 9.06
CA ARG A 46 11.36 6.50 8.07
C ARG A 46 9.88 6.31 7.76
N PRO A 47 9.03 7.33 7.98
CA PRO A 47 7.61 7.24 7.71
C PRO A 47 7.34 7.20 6.21
N VAL A 48 6.37 6.38 5.81
CA VAL A 48 5.82 6.37 4.45
C VAL A 48 4.31 6.51 4.56
N LYS A 49 3.76 7.39 3.72
CA LYS A 49 2.32 7.62 3.59
C LYS A 49 1.98 7.62 2.11
N VAL A 50 1.14 6.69 1.70
CA VAL A 50 0.62 6.60 0.34
C VAL A 50 -0.85 6.95 0.39
N LEU A 51 -1.22 8.10 -0.18
CA LEU A 51 -2.61 8.55 -0.23
C LEU A 51 -3.43 7.72 -1.21
N ILE A 52 -4.70 7.49 -0.89
CA ILE A 52 -5.66 6.83 -1.75
C ILE A 52 -6.56 7.92 -2.33
N GLY A 53 -6.45 8.16 -3.64
CA GLY A 53 -7.23 9.16 -4.36
C GLY A 53 -7.87 8.60 -5.62
N PRO A 54 -8.79 9.36 -6.24
CA PRO A 54 -9.46 8.98 -7.49
C PRO A 54 -8.48 8.84 -8.66
N ASP A 55 -7.43 9.66 -8.70
CA ASP A 55 -6.32 9.57 -9.67
C ASP A 55 -5.23 8.57 -9.21
N GLY A 56 -5.61 7.64 -8.34
CA GLY A 56 -4.72 6.61 -7.83
C GLY A 56 -4.35 5.59 -8.90
N THR A 57 -3.29 4.83 -8.60
CA THR A 57 -2.80 3.76 -9.48
C THR A 57 -3.23 2.39 -8.93
N SER A 58 -3.45 1.42 -9.81
CA SER A 58 -3.74 0.02 -9.44
C SER A 58 -2.51 -0.78 -8.99
N SER A 59 -1.31 -0.20 -9.10
CA SER A 59 -0.05 -0.80 -8.61
C SER A 59 -0.10 -1.00 -7.10
N ARG A 60 0.33 -2.19 -6.69
CA ARG A 60 0.39 -2.58 -5.27
C ARG A 60 1.79 -2.57 -4.69
N PHE A 61 2.79 -2.29 -5.54
CA PHE A 61 4.20 -2.27 -5.19
C PHE A 61 4.74 -0.89 -5.47
N PHE A 62 5.35 -0.27 -4.45
CA PHE A 62 5.97 1.04 -4.58
C PHE A 62 7.36 1.02 -3.95
N ASN A 63 8.22 1.92 -4.39
CA ASN A 63 9.53 2.12 -3.81
C ASN A 63 9.54 3.46 -3.06
N ALA A 64 9.89 3.41 -1.78
CA ALA A 64 10.12 4.57 -0.94
C ALA A 64 11.62 4.91 -0.95
N ARG A 65 11.97 5.95 -1.73
CA ARG A 65 13.32 6.52 -1.83
C ARG A 65 13.57 7.59 -0.76
#